data_AF-A0ABD6VG62-F1
#
_entry.id   AF-A0ABD6VG62-F1
#
_cell.length_a   1.000
_cell.length_b   1.000
_cell.length_c   1.000
_cell.angle_alpha   90.00
_cell.angle_beta   90.00
_cell.angle_gamma   90.00
#
_symmetry.space_group_name_H-M   'P 1'
#
loop_
_entity.id
_entity.type
_entity.pdbx_description
1 polymer ?
#
loop_
_entity_poly.entity_id
_entity_poly.type
_entity_poly.pdbx_seq_one_letter_code
_entity_poly.pdbx_strand_id
1 'polypeptide(L)'
;MGPITWIIAILGVLYLIAWYLQQTPLQNFLSNCCWSRQRAHDQSPISQKRQMEELDRLYLILYAPRISFTAEEEALPADNRDGITYQGYIKTLTIDLPGATPNNIRLDLSMIGDPMDYQLWLETRGAPGLTERPHTVRNMGAHWLRNSTCEWIPVAQGQGLRLTGVFKRIDRELGSLPRSVSLRVRYGTPFTALYGVQGFIGGARGLAFTVTPENGVIALRNNPTPKLDSAQVYKLGEQQCSVFLQLGIRR
;
A
#
# COMPACT_ATOMS: atom_id res chain seq x y z
N MET A 1 7.88 -15.90 -63.17
CA MET A 1 8.27 -16.15 -61.76
C MET A 1 8.18 -14.84 -60.99
N GLY A 2 6.94 -14.41 -60.80
CA GLY A 2 6.61 -13.12 -60.20
C GLY A 2 5.57 -13.30 -59.11
N PRO A 3 4.80 -12.26 -58.89
CA PRO A 3 4.60 -11.45 -57.67
C PRO A 3 4.87 -12.06 -56.26
N ILE A 4 4.82 -13.37 -56.08
CA ILE A 4 4.83 -14.00 -54.74
C ILE A 4 6.19 -13.83 -54.04
N THR A 5 7.30 -13.94 -54.78
CA THR A 5 8.65 -13.76 -54.25
C THR A 5 8.89 -12.33 -53.74
N TRP A 6 8.30 -11.33 -54.39
CA TRP A 6 8.36 -9.93 -53.96
C TRP A 6 7.55 -9.71 -52.68
N ILE A 7 6.37 -10.33 -52.57
CA ILE A 7 5.56 -10.26 -51.35
C ILE A 7 6.30 -10.90 -50.17
N ILE A 8 6.96 -12.04 -50.37
CA ILE A 8 7.76 -12.70 -49.34
C ILE A 8 8.98 -11.84 -48.95
N ALA A 9 9.65 -11.21 -49.91
CA ALA A 9 10.77 -10.31 -49.64
C ALA A 9 10.32 -9.07 -48.83
N ILE A 10 9.18 -8.46 -49.19
CA ILE A 10 8.61 -7.32 -48.47
C ILE A 10 8.19 -7.73 -47.05
N LEU A 11 7.54 -8.89 -46.88
CA LEU A 11 7.19 -9.43 -45.57
C LEU A 11 8.43 -9.75 -44.72
N GLY A 12 9.49 -10.27 -45.32
CA GLY A 12 10.76 -10.53 -44.64
C GLY A 12 11.44 -9.24 -44.16
N VAL A 13 11.43 -8.19 -44.98
CA VAL A 13 11.95 -6.87 -44.61
C VAL A 13 11.09 -6.23 -43.51
N LEU A 14 9.77 -6.29 -43.61
CA LEU A 14 8.86 -5.79 -42.57
C LEU A 14 9.02 -6.55 -41.26
N TYR A 15 9.24 -7.87 -41.31
CA TYR A 15 9.53 -8.68 -40.13
C TYR A 15 10.85 -8.28 -39.48
N LEU A 16 11.91 -8.04 -40.26
CA LEU A 16 13.20 -7.57 -39.73
C LEU A 16 13.09 -6.17 -39.11
N ILE A 17 12.34 -5.26 -39.73
CA ILE A 17 12.09 -3.91 -39.19
C ILE A 17 11.27 -4.00 -37.89
N ALA A 18 10.21 -4.81 -37.88
CA ALA A 18 9.39 -5.02 -36.69
C ALA A 18 10.20 -5.68 -35.56
N TRP A 19 11.06 -6.64 -35.87
CA TRP A 19 11.96 -7.30 -34.91
C TRP A 19 13.03 -6.34 -34.36
N TYR A 20 13.60 -5.50 -35.22
CA TYR A 20 14.55 -4.46 -34.82
C TYR A 20 13.89 -3.41 -33.92
N LEU A 21 12.66 -2.98 -34.24
CA LEU A 21 11.88 -2.04 -33.43
C LEU A 21 11.26 -2.70 -32.18
N GLN A 22 11.09 -4.02 -32.17
CA GLN A 22 10.71 -4.81 -31.00
C GLN A 22 11.86 -5.06 -30.01
N GLN A 23 13.05 -4.47 -30.22
CA GLN A 23 14.07 -4.36 -29.16
C GLN A 23 13.59 -3.43 -28.03
N THR A 24 12.65 -4.02 -27.29
CA THR A 24 12.06 -3.81 -25.99
C THR A 24 11.99 -2.38 -25.42
N PRO A 25 10.79 -1.91 -25.03
CA PRO A 25 10.67 -0.76 -24.11
C PRO A 25 11.43 -1.02 -22.79
N LEU A 26 11.69 -2.29 -22.45
CA LEU A 26 12.47 -2.69 -21.29
C LEU A 26 13.97 -2.35 -21.41
N GLN A 27 14.61 -2.54 -22.57
CA GLN A 27 16.00 -2.09 -22.77
C GLN A 27 16.12 -0.56 -22.82
N ASN A 28 15.14 0.13 -23.41
CA ASN A 28 15.07 1.60 -23.35
C ASN A 28 14.78 2.14 -21.95
N PHE A 29 14.03 1.41 -21.14
CA PHE A 29 13.83 1.72 -19.73
C PHE A 29 15.15 1.53 -18.95
N LEU A 30 15.84 0.40 -19.15
CA LEU A 30 17.11 0.09 -18.48
C LEU A 30 18.26 1.03 -18.90
N SER A 31 18.30 1.49 -20.15
CA SER A 31 19.30 2.45 -20.66
C SER A 31 19.06 3.88 -20.17
N ASN A 32 17.79 4.26 -19.96
CA ASN A 32 17.40 5.55 -19.39
C ASN A 32 17.27 5.55 -17.86
N CYS A 33 17.35 4.40 -17.19
CA CYS A 33 17.45 4.36 -15.74
C CYS A 33 18.78 5.00 -15.31
N CYS A 34 18.71 6.19 -14.69
CA CYS A 34 19.84 6.98 -14.20
C CYS A 34 20.85 6.17 -13.34
N TRP A 35 20.41 5.07 -12.75
CA TRP A 35 21.24 4.15 -11.97
C TRP A 35 22.32 3.44 -12.79
N SER A 36 22.04 3.04 -14.04
CA SER A 36 23.01 2.35 -14.90
C SER A 36 24.02 3.32 -15.52
N ARG A 37 23.56 4.52 -15.92
CA ARG A 37 24.38 5.51 -16.63
C ARG A 37 25.44 6.17 -15.76
N GLN A 38 25.12 6.47 -14.50
CA GLN A 38 26.08 7.05 -13.55
C GLN A 38 27.11 6.01 -13.09
N ARG A 39 26.71 4.73 -13.01
CA ARG A 39 27.55 3.61 -12.59
C ARG A 39 28.48 3.09 -13.69
N ALA A 40 28.09 3.19 -14.95
CA ALA A 40 28.98 2.84 -16.06
C ALA A 40 30.29 3.68 -16.06
N HIS A 41 30.28 4.85 -15.42
CA HIS A 41 31.41 5.75 -15.33
C HIS A 41 32.32 5.53 -14.10
N ASP A 42 31.84 4.82 -13.07
CA ASP A 42 32.58 4.53 -11.84
C ASP A 42 32.69 3.01 -11.64
N GLN A 43 33.86 2.46 -12.00
CA GLN A 43 34.16 1.03 -11.92
C GLN A 43 34.85 0.65 -10.59
N SER A 44 34.87 1.56 -9.62
CA SER A 44 35.50 1.27 -8.32
C SER A 44 34.79 0.11 -7.60
N PRO A 45 35.54 -0.77 -6.90
CA PRO A 45 34.94 -1.84 -6.14
C PRO A 45 34.04 -1.27 -5.05
N ILE A 46 32.76 -1.66 -5.10
CA ILE A 46 31.76 -1.15 -4.17
C ILE A 46 31.97 -1.84 -2.83
N SER A 47 32.09 -1.05 -1.77
CA SER A 47 32.12 -1.58 -0.42
C SER A 47 30.85 -2.39 -0.14
N GLN A 48 30.96 -3.48 0.63
CA GLN A 48 29.83 -4.33 0.97
C GLN A 48 28.65 -3.53 1.54
N LYS A 49 28.93 -2.51 2.36
CA LYS A 49 27.92 -1.59 2.91
C LYS A 49 27.11 -0.89 1.82
N ARG A 50 27.77 -0.29 0.83
CA ARG A 50 27.09 0.44 -0.26
C ARG A 50 26.34 -0.53 -1.19
N GLN A 51 26.84 -1.75 -1.39
CA GLN A 51 26.09 -2.78 -2.13
C GLN A 51 24.77 -3.12 -1.43
N MET A 52 24.78 -3.27 -0.10
CA MET A 52 23.57 -3.54 0.67
C MET A 52 22.57 -2.38 0.64
N GLU A 53 23.05 -1.13 0.73
CA GLU A 53 22.20 0.07 0.64
C GLU A 53 21.50 0.20 -0.73
N GLU A 54 22.24 -0.03 -1.83
CA GLU A 54 21.67 -0.02 -3.18
C GLU A 54 20.63 -1.12 -3.37
N LEU A 55 20.89 -2.29 -2.79
CA LEU A 55 20.03 -3.45 -2.90
C LEU A 55 18.75 -3.28 -2.07
N ASP A 56 18.86 -2.74 -0.85
CA ASP A 56 17.69 -2.34 -0.04
C ASP A 56 16.81 -1.33 -0.81
N ARG A 57 17.44 -0.37 -1.50
CA ARG A 57 16.71 0.59 -2.34
C ARG A 57 15.98 -0.08 -3.51
N LEU A 58 16.59 -1.06 -4.17
CA LEU A 58 15.92 -1.86 -5.21
C LEU A 58 14.76 -2.66 -4.64
N TYR A 59 14.93 -3.28 -3.46
CA TYR A 59 13.86 -4.01 -2.79
C TYR A 59 12.68 -3.09 -2.44
N LEU A 60 12.94 -1.89 -1.93
CA LEU A 60 11.91 -0.89 -1.70
C LEU A 60 11.16 -0.52 -2.98
N ILE A 61 11.86 -0.35 -4.10
CA ILE A 61 11.20 0.00 -5.38
C ILE A 61 10.31 -1.15 -5.88
N LEU A 62 10.77 -2.39 -5.76
CA LEU A 62 10.10 -3.56 -6.34
C LEU A 62 8.95 -4.08 -5.46
N TYR A 63 9.14 -4.04 -4.15
CA TYR A 63 8.31 -4.78 -3.20
C TYR A 63 7.72 -3.90 -2.09
N ALA A 64 7.84 -2.56 -2.17
CA ALA A 64 7.10 -1.70 -1.26
C ALA A 64 5.59 -2.00 -1.33
N PRO A 65 4.92 -2.10 -0.17
CA PRO A 65 3.47 -2.18 -0.10
C PRO A 65 2.84 -1.00 -0.84
N ARG A 66 1.86 -1.29 -1.69
CA ARG A 66 1.09 -0.27 -2.39
C ARG A 66 -0.23 -0.11 -1.66
N ILE A 67 -0.48 1.12 -1.21
CA ILE A 67 -1.70 1.45 -0.49
C ILE A 67 -2.60 2.22 -1.45
N SER A 68 -3.86 1.82 -1.54
CA SER A 68 -4.91 2.55 -2.23
C SER A 68 -6.15 2.62 -1.37
N PHE A 69 -7.03 3.59 -1.64
CA PHE A 69 -8.22 3.80 -0.83
C PHE A 69 -9.34 4.39 -1.68
N THR A 70 -10.57 4.26 -1.17
CA THR A 70 -11.71 5.05 -1.67
C THR A 70 -12.22 5.94 -0.56
N ALA A 71 -12.64 7.15 -0.94
CA ALA A 71 -13.23 8.11 -0.04
C ALA A 71 -14.71 8.30 -0.32
N GLU A 72 -15.43 8.74 0.69
CA GLU A 72 -16.81 9.18 0.61
C GLU A 72 -16.91 10.54 1.28
N GLU A 73 -17.67 11.45 0.68
CA GLU A 73 -17.92 12.78 1.24
C GLU A 73 -19.30 12.82 1.89
N GLU A 74 -19.38 13.43 3.06
CA GLU A 74 -20.63 13.67 3.76
C GLU A 74 -20.85 15.17 3.92
N ALA A 75 -22.04 15.64 3.55
CA ALA A 75 -22.46 17.00 3.84
C ALA A 75 -22.85 17.11 5.32
N LEU A 76 -22.11 17.94 6.06
CA LEU A 76 -22.32 18.19 7.47
C LEU A 76 -22.85 19.62 7.64
N PRO A 77 -23.74 19.86 8.62
CA PRO A 77 -24.11 21.22 8.98
C PRO A 77 -22.89 21.98 9.51
N ALA A 78 -22.72 23.22 9.07
CA ALA A 78 -21.61 24.09 9.45
C ALA A 78 -22.10 25.49 9.77
N ASP A 79 -21.38 26.19 10.66
CA ASP A 79 -21.61 27.59 10.99
C ASP A 79 -20.90 28.50 9.97
N ASN A 80 -21.28 28.37 8.69
CA ASN A 80 -20.78 29.19 7.59
C ASN A 80 -21.96 29.74 6.77
N ARG A 81 -21.67 30.61 5.79
CA ARG A 81 -22.71 31.25 4.95
C ARG A 81 -23.65 30.23 4.26
N ASP A 82 -23.11 29.09 3.86
CA ASP A 82 -23.83 28.06 3.12
C ASP A 82 -24.56 27.06 4.04
N GLY A 83 -24.31 27.13 5.35
CA GLY A 83 -24.87 26.22 6.36
C GLY A 83 -24.36 24.78 6.27
N ILE A 84 -23.44 24.50 5.35
CA ILE A 84 -22.94 23.15 5.05
C ILE A 84 -21.43 23.14 4.83
N THR A 85 -20.80 22.04 5.19
CA THR A 85 -19.41 21.70 4.85
C THR A 85 -19.33 20.26 4.37
N TYR A 86 -18.41 19.97 3.45
CA TYR A 86 -18.20 18.61 2.96
C TYR A 86 -16.98 18.01 3.66
N GLN A 87 -17.19 16.90 4.36
CA GLN A 87 -16.12 16.18 5.03
C GLN A 87 -15.83 14.88 4.29
N GLY A 88 -14.60 14.73 3.82
CA GLY A 88 -14.10 13.48 3.26
C GLY A 88 -13.80 12.45 4.36
N TYR A 89 -14.17 11.20 4.10
CA TYR A 89 -13.88 10.05 4.94
C TYR A 89 -13.34 8.87 4.14
N ILE A 90 -12.51 8.05 4.77
CA ILE A 90 -11.94 6.85 4.15
C ILE A 90 -12.94 5.71 4.29
N LYS A 91 -13.45 5.21 3.16
CA LYS A 91 -14.44 4.13 3.09
C LYS A 91 -13.78 2.77 2.99
N THR A 92 -12.86 2.62 2.06
CA THR A 92 -12.12 1.36 1.86
C THR A 92 -10.63 1.62 1.83
N LEU A 93 -9.86 0.64 2.26
CA LEU A 93 -8.41 0.63 2.19
C LEU A 93 -7.97 -0.70 1.59
N THR A 94 -7.08 -0.63 0.62
CA THR A 94 -6.48 -1.78 -0.06
C THR A 94 -4.97 -1.72 0.11
N ILE A 95 -4.38 -2.85 0.47
CA ILE A 95 -2.94 -3.05 0.69
C ILE A 95 -2.49 -4.16 -0.24
N ASP A 96 -1.72 -3.80 -1.27
CA ASP A 96 -1.08 -4.75 -2.16
C ASP A 96 0.36 -4.99 -1.70
N LEU A 97 0.74 -6.25 -1.56
CA LEU A 97 2.05 -6.74 -1.16
C LEU A 97 2.66 -7.51 -2.35
N PRO A 98 3.40 -6.83 -3.25
CA PRO A 98 4.02 -7.47 -4.39
C PRO A 98 5.04 -8.51 -3.93
N GLY A 99 5.14 -9.66 -4.60
CA GLY A 99 6.12 -10.71 -4.26
C GLY A 99 5.79 -11.57 -3.04
N ALA A 100 4.63 -11.37 -2.41
CA ALA A 100 4.14 -12.24 -1.36
C ALA A 100 3.81 -13.64 -1.90
N THR A 101 4.08 -14.68 -1.10
CA THR A 101 3.84 -16.08 -1.47
C THR A 101 3.02 -16.81 -0.40
N PRO A 102 2.15 -17.76 -0.77
CA PRO A 102 1.24 -18.41 0.19
C PRO A 102 1.92 -19.16 1.34
N ASN A 103 3.10 -19.73 1.10
CA ASN A 103 3.69 -20.70 2.02
C ASN A 103 4.63 -20.08 3.06
N ASN A 104 5.02 -18.82 2.92
CA ASN A 104 6.07 -18.23 3.77
C ASN A 104 5.93 -16.71 3.95
N ILE A 105 4.70 -16.20 3.96
CA ILE A 105 4.46 -14.77 4.17
C ILE A 105 4.65 -14.41 5.65
N ARG A 106 5.48 -13.41 5.93
CA ARG A 106 5.54 -12.76 7.24
C ARG A 106 4.92 -11.38 7.10
N LEU A 107 3.83 -11.14 7.79
CA LEU A 107 3.09 -9.90 7.69
C LEU A 107 2.61 -9.48 9.08
N ASP A 108 3.02 -8.29 9.52
CA ASP A 108 2.44 -7.62 10.66
C ASP A 108 1.80 -6.29 10.20
N LEU A 109 0.62 -6.00 10.75
CA LEU A 109 -0.13 -4.79 10.49
C LEU A 109 -0.44 -4.08 11.80
N SER A 110 -0.16 -2.78 11.86
CA SER A 110 -0.68 -1.88 12.89
C SER A 110 -1.45 -0.76 12.23
N MET A 111 -2.58 -0.36 12.79
CA MET A 111 -3.43 0.66 12.17
C MET A 111 -4.16 1.48 13.23
N ILE A 112 -4.11 2.79 13.07
CA ILE A 112 -4.87 3.77 13.84
C ILE A 112 -5.64 4.67 12.89
N GLY A 113 -6.74 5.25 13.37
CA GLY A 113 -7.49 6.26 12.64
C GLY A 113 -8.31 7.12 13.59
N ASP A 114 -8.96 8.14 13.05
CA ASP A 114 -9.72 9.15 13.80
C ASP A 114 -11.22 9.19 13.45
N PRO A 115 -11.95 8.07 13.59
CA PRO A 115 -13.41 8.11 13.46
C PRO A 115 -14.01 9.06 14.50
N MET A 116 -15.20 9.58 14.23
CA MET A 116 -15.95 10.37 15.20
C MET A 116 -16.28 9.51 16.42
N ASP A 117 -15.95 10.02 17.60
CA ASP A 117 -16.25 9.40 18.88
C ASP A 117 -17.71 9.67 19.25
N TYR A 118 -18.56 8.65 19.15
CA TYR A 118 -19.98 8.83 19.40
C TYR A 118 -20.29 9.09 20.88
N GLN A 119 -19.57 8.44 21.80
CA GLN A 119 -19.81 8.59 23.22
C GLN A 119 -19.38 9.99 23.68
N LEU A 120 -18.18 10.42 23.29
CA LEU A 120 -17.71 11.77 23.61
C LEU A 120 -18.64 12.82 23.00
N TRP A 121 -19.13 12.59 21.77
CA TRP A 121 -20.12 13.47 21.16
C TRP A 121 -21.42 13.55 21.96
N LEU A 122 -21.92 12.45 22.52
CA LEU A 122 -23.12 12.48 23.37
C LEU A 122 -22.92 13.26 24.67
N GLU A 123 -21.71 13.22 25.24
CA GLU A 123 -21.38 13.93 26.47
C GLU A 123 -21.17 15.43 26.22
N THR A 124 -20.63 15.80 25.07
CA THR A 124 -20.25 17.18 24.75
C THR A 124 -21.26 17.92 23.87
N ARG A 125 -22.22 17.23 23.25
CA ARG A 125 -23.24 17.87 22.41
C ARG A 125 -24.05 18.88 23.22
N GLY A 126 -24.10 20.12 22.73
CA GLY A 126 -24.78 21.22 23.41
C GLY A 126 -23.93 21.98 24.43
N ALA A 127 -22.66 21.58 24.64
CA ALA A 127 -21.72 22.40 25.37
C ALA A 127 -21.40 23.69 24.58
N PRO A 128 -21.38 24.86 25.22
CA PRO A 128 -21.06 26.12 24.55
C PRO A 128 -19.64 26.07 23.98
N GLY A 129 -19.49 26.39 22.69
CA GLY A 129 -18.20 26.43 21.99
C GLY A 129 -17.80 25.14 21.26
N LEU A 130 -18.58 24.06 21.32
CA LEU A 130 -18.34 22.87 20.51
C LEU A 130 -18.96 23.04 19.12
N THR A 131 -18.15 23.49 18.16
CA THR A 131 -18.55 23.64 16.75
C THR A 131 -18.30 22.39 15.91
N GLU A 132 -17.36 21.53 16.33
CA GLU A 132 -16.96 20.33 15.59
C GLU A 132 -17.23 19.03 16.36
N ARG A 133 -17.47 17.95 15.62
CA ARG A 133 -17.63 16.63 16.21
C ARG A 133 -16.26 16.13 16.72
N PRO A 134 -16.19 15.47 17.88
CA PRO A 134 -14.92 14.99 18.42
C PRO A 134 -14.39 13.80 17.61
N HIS A 135 -13.15 13.91 17.13
CA HIS A 135 -12.43 12.85 16.44
C HIS A 135 -11.24 12.42 17.29
N THR A 136 -11.26 11.18 17.79
CA THR A 136 -10.22 10.65 18.67
C THR A 136 -9.45 9.54 17.97
N VAL A 137 -8.12 9.69 17.94
CA VAL A 137 -7.23 8.68 17.36
C VAL A 137 -7.34 7.41 18.18
N ARG A 138 -7.70 6.30 17.54
CA ARG A 138 -7.85 4.98 18.15
C ARG A 138 -7.33 3.87 17.24
N ASN A 139 -7.15 2.68 17.80
CA ASN A 139 -6.81 1.50 17.04
C ASN A 139 -7.96 1.10 16.11
N MET A 140 -7.67 0.99 14.81
CA MET A 140 -8.64 0.61 13.78
C MET A 140 -8.32 -0.74 13.13
N GLY A 141 -7.21 -1.37 13.50
CA GLY A 141 -6.73 -2.60 12.85
C GLY A 141 -7.70 -3.77 12.99
N ALA A 142 -8.17 -4.09 14.19
CA ALA A 142 -9.14 -5.18 14.38
C ALA A 142 -10.47 -4.89 13.66
N HIS A 143 -10.94 -3.64 13.69
CA HIS A 143 -12.18 -3.24 13.02
C HIS A 143 -12.08 -3.40 11.50
N TRP A 144 -10.98 -2.95 10.90
CA TRP A 144 -10.73 -3.09 9.48
C TRP A 144 -10.52 -4.56 9.08
N LEU A 145 -9.70 -5.32 9.84
CA LEU A 145 -9.41 -6.73 9.55
C LEU A 145 -10.66 -7.60 9.55
N ARG A 146 -11.60 -7.39 10.49
CA ARG A 146 -12.89 -8.11 10.52
C ARG A 146 -13.74 -7.89 9.27
N ASN A 147 -13.56 -6.76 8.60
CA ASN A 147 -14.27 -6.40 7.38
C ASN A 147 -13.35 -6.46 6.15
N SER A 148 -12.26 -7.22 6.24
CA SER A 148 -11.29 -7.38 5.16
C SER A 148 -11.42 -8.73 4.48
N THR A 149 -11.16 -8.73 3.18
CA THR A 149 -10.95 -9.91 2.36
C THR A 149 -9.51 -9.95 1.91
N CYS A 150 -9.10 -11.13 1.47
CA CYS A 150 -7.78 -11.25 0.87
C CYS A 150 -7.73 -12.18 -0.32
N GLU A 151 -6.94 -11.76 -1.29
CA GLU A 151 -6.87 -12.35 -2.61
C GLU A 151 -5.40 -12.44 -3.04
N TRP A 152 -5.03 -13.57 -3.63
CA TRP A 152 -3.73 -13.73 -4.25
C TRP A 152 -3.76 -13.09 -5.63
N ILE A 153 -2.84 -12.15 -5.87
CA ILE A 153 -2.66 -11.52 -7.17
C ILE A 153 -2.01 -12.55 -8.11
N PRO A 154 -2.61 -12.85 -9.27
CA PRO A 154 -2.07 -13.82 -10.23
C PRO A 154 -0.67 -13.44 -10.72
N VAL A 155 0.11 -14.45 -11.16
CA VAL A 155 1.47 -14.24 -11.69
C VAL A 155 1.49 -13.29 -12.88
N ALA A 156 0.49 -13.37 -13.77
CA ALA A 156 0.35 -12.47 -14.92
C ALA A 156 0.21 -10.98 -14.53
N GLN A 157 -0.18 -10.68 -13.28
CA GLN A 157 -0.36 -9.32 -12.76
C GLN A 157 0.77 -8.91 -11.78
N GLY A 158 1.82 -9.73 -11.66
CA GLY A 158 3.01 -9.42 -10.85
C GLY A 158 3.16 -10.22 -9.55
N GLN A 159 2.29 -11.20 -9.29
CA GLN A 159 2.28 -12.09 -8.11
C GLN A 159 2.34 -11.35 -6.75
N GLY A 160 1.37 -11.60 -5.88
CA GLY A 160 1.41 -10.99 -4.55
C GLY A 160 0.14 -11.23 -3.75
N LEU A 161 -0.01 -10.46 -2.69
CA LEU A 161 -1.17 -10.53 -1.80
C LEU A 161 -1.90 -9.19 -1.81
N ARG A 162 -3.22 -9.20 -1.98
CA ARG A 162 -4.08 -8.04 -1.88
C ARG A 162 -4.99 -8.18 -0.68
N LEU A 163 -4.87 -7.28 0.29
CA LEU A 163 -5.81 -7.15 1.40
C LEU A 163 -6.73 -5.98 1.12
N THR A 164 -8.04 -6.20 1.08
CA THR A 164 -9.02 -5.14 0.87
C THR A 164 -9.99 -5.14 2.04
N GLY A 165 -10.15 -4.02 2.72
CA GLY A 165 -11.09 -3.93 3.84
C GLY A 165 -11.88 -2.64 3.84
N VAL A 166 -13.07 -2.70 4.43
CA VAL A 166 -13.99 -1.57 4.53
C VAL A 166 -14.09 -1.08 5.97
N PHE A 167 -14.11 0.23 6.14
CA PHE A 167 -14.49 0.84 7.41
C PHE A 167 -16.01 0.94 7.47
N LYS A 168 -16.59 0.53 8.59
CA LYS A 168 -18.02 0.66 8.86
C LYS A 168 -18.25 1.59 10.05
N ARG A 169 -19.40 2.26 10.04
CA ARG A 169 -19.91 2.91 11.25
C ARG A 169 -20.31 1.82 12.23
N ILE A 170 -20.10 2.06 13.51
CA ILE A 170 -20.52 1.16 14.58
C ILE A 170 -21.49 1.96 15.43
N ASP A 171 -22.72 1.48 15.51
CA ASP A 171 -23.76 2.16 16.27
C ASP A 171 -23.28 2.42 17.70
N ARG A 172 -23.40 3.67 18.10
CA ARG A 172 -23.03 4.17 19.44
C ARG A 172 -21.55 4.09 19.82
N GLU A 173 -20.65 3.72 18.90
CA GLU A 173 -19.20 3.72 19.14
C GLU A 173 -18.48 4.62 18.13
N LEU A 174 -18.66 4.35 16.83
CA LEU A 174 -18.04 5.07 15.72
C LEU A 174 -19.13 5.83 14.95
N GLY A 175 -19.29 7.11 15.26
CA GLY A 175 -20.32 7.96 14.65
C GLY A 175 -20.04 8.35 13.20
N SER A 176 -18.81 8.12 12.72
CA SER A 176 -18.40 8.33 11.34
C SER A 176 -17.34 7.31 10.93
N LEU A 177 -17.02 7.31 9.64
CA LEU A 177 -15.81 6.71 9.11
C LEU A 177 -14.57 7.54 9.52
N PRO A 178 -13.34 7.00 9.46
CA PRO A 178 -12.13 7.76 9.78
C PRO A 178 -11.81 8.81 8.70
N ARG A 179 -11.33 9.98 9.11
CA ARG A 179 -10.86 11.04 8.19
C ARG A 179 -9.40 10.83 7.80
N SER A 180 -8.64 10.24 8.69
CA SER A 180 -7.24 9.87 8.55
C SER A 180 -7.02 8.46 9.08
N VAL A 181 -6.19 7.70 8.37
CA VAL A 181 -5.72 6.38 8.80
C VAL A 181 -4.21 6.35 8.68
N SER A 182 -3.52 6.08 9.78
CA SER A 182 -2.09 5.77 9.76
C SER A 182 -1.90 4.29 9.99
N LEU A 183 -1.08 3.65 9.15
CA LEU A 183 -0.79 2.23 9.24
C LEU A 183 0.70 1.94 9.11
N ARG A 184 1.11 0.82 9.68
CA ARG A 184 2.45 0.26 9.54
C ARG A 184 2.34 -1.17 9.04
N VAL A 185 3.09 -1.46 7.99
CA VAL A 185 3.16 -2.77 7.35
C VAL A 185 4.59 -3.29 7.50
N ARG A 186 4.74 -4.38 8.24
CA ARG A 186 6.00 -5.14 8.31
C ARG A 186 5.80 -6.41 7.52
N TYR A 187 6.34 -6.41 6.31
CA TYR A 187 6.12 -7.46 5.34
C TYR A 187 7.45 -8.05 4.89
N GLY A 188 7.58 -9.38 4.96
CA GLY A 188 8.75 -10.13 4.53
C GLY A 188 8.45 -10.98 3.29
N THR A 189 9.38 -10.95 2.33
CA THR A 189 9.45 -11.88 1.20
C THR A 189 10.41 -13.03 1.50
N PRO A 190 10.34 -14.15 0.76
CA PRO A 190 11.39 -15.17 0.76
C PRO A 190 12.80 -14.58 0.51
N PHE A 191 12.90 -13.50 -0.28
CA PHE A 191 14.15 -12.80 -0.51
C PHE A 191 14.67 -12.05 0.72
N THR A 192 13.80 -11.38 1.48
CA THR A 192 14.21 -10.74 2.74
C THR A 192 14.70 -11.74 3.79
N ALA A 193 14.29 -13.02 3.71
CA ALA A 193 14.81 -14.07 4.60
C ALA A 193 16.27 -14.43 4.29
N LEU A 194 16.73 -14.25 3.05
CA LEU A 194 18.12 -14.50 2.66
C LEU A 194 19.11 -13.45 3.22
N TYR A 195 18.61 -12.28 3.65
CA TYR A 195 19.44 -11.17 4.12
C TYR A 195 19.90 -11.26 5.58
N GLY A 196 19.44 -12.25 6.34
CA GLY A 196 19.97 -12.61 7.67
C GLY A 196 19.84 -11.56 8.79
N VAL A 197 19.57 -10.28 8.50
CA VAL A 197 19.71 -9.21 9.50
C VAL A 197 18.40 -8.45 9.77
N GLN A 198 17.52 -8.20 8.80
CA GLN A 198 16.18 -7.63 9.04
C GLN A 198 15.21 -8.12 7.96
N GLY A 199 14.49 -9.21 8.24
CA GLY A 199 13.64 -9.94 7.28
C GLY A 199 12.34 -9.25 6.88
N PHE A 200 12.31 -7.91 6.84
CA PHE A 200 11.14 -7.11 6.46
C PHE A 200 11.55 -5.95 5.56
N ILE A 201 10.68 -5.61 4.62
CA ILE A 201 10.85 -4.48 3.71
C ILE A 201 10.73 -3.16 4.48
N GLY A 202 11.68 -2.26 4.29
CA GLY A 202 11.79 -1.01 5.07
C GLY A 202 12.46 -1.20 6.43
N GLY A 203 13.14 -2.33 6.65
CA GLY A 203 13.89 -2.62 7.87
C GLY A 203 13.00 -3.10 9.03
N ALA A 204 13.56 -3.13 10.23
CA ALA A 204 12.93 -3.73 11.41
C ALA A 204 11.56 -3.13 11.76
N ARG A 205 11.36 -1.83 11.50
CA ARG A 205 10.10 -1.12 11.74
C ARG A 205 9.08 -1.27 10.60
N GLY A 206 9.48 -1.81 9.46
CA GLY A 206 8.64 -1.85 8.25
C GLY A 206 8.35 -0.45 7.70
N LEU A 207 7.33 -0.39 6.83
CA LEU A 207 6.93 0.85 6.17
C LEU A 207 5.66 1.41 6.82
N ALA A 208 5.65 2.72 7.07
CA ALA A 208 4.52 3.42 7.64
C ALA A 208 3.89 4.36 6.61
N PHE A 209 2.57 4.50 6.65
CA PHE A 209 1.78 5.29 5.72
C PHE A 209 0.73 6.08 6.49
N THR A 210 0.39 7.26 6.00
CA THR A 210 -0.80 8.01 6.41
C THR A 210 -1.67 8.24 5.19
N VAL A 211 -2.96 7.97 5.34
CA VAL A 211 -3.98 8.12 4.31
C VAL A 211 -4.94 9.19 4.78
N THR A 212 -5.23 10.15 3.91
CA THR A 212 -6.27 11.17 4.09
C THR A 212 -6.93 11.43 2.74
N PRO A 213 -8.25 11.69 2.68
CA PRO A 213 -8.93 12.05 1.43
C PRO A 213 -8.28 13.23 0.71
N GLU A 214 -7.81 14.23 1.45
CA GLU A 214 -7.23 15.47 0.90
C GLU A 214 -5.82 15.26 0.31
N ASN A 215 -4.93 14.59 1.05
CA ASN A 215 -3.52 14.47 0.65
C ASN A 215 -3.17 13.11 0.01
N GLY A 216 -4.14 12.22 -0.11
CA GLY A 216 -3.92 10.86 -0.61
C GLY A 216 -3.11 9.99 0.36
N VAL A 217 -2.23 9.16 -0.19
CA VAL A 217 -1.36 8.26 0.57
C VAL A 217 0.03 8.87 0.68
N ILE A 218 0.49 9.09 1.91
CA ILE A 218 1.82 9.59 2.22
C ILE A 218 2.62 8.50 2.92
N ALA A 219 3.74 8.08 2.33
CA ALA A 219 4.71 7.21 2.99
C ALA A 219 5.48 8.01 4.05
N LEU A 220 5.37 7.58 5.30
CA LEU A 220 6.15 8.13 6.40
C LEU A 220 7.54 7.52 6.34
N ARG A 221 8.53 8.36 6.02
CA ARG A 221 9.95 8.00 6.11
C ARG A 221 10.30 7.66 7.57
N ASN A 222 11.56 7.28 7.85
CA ASN A 222 12.09 6.84 9.16
C ASN A 222 11.90 7.79 10.38
N ASN A 223 11.02 8.77 10.28
CA ASN A 223 10.53 9.60 11.37
C ASN A 223 9.80 8.76 12.43
N PRO A 224 9.98 9.09 13.72
CA PRO A 224 9.24 8.44 14.80
C PRO A 224 7.74 8.73 14.66
N THR A 225 6.90 7.73 14.94
CA THR A 225 5.44 7.85 14.85
C THR A 225 4.82 7.39 16.17
N PRO A 226 4.93 8.15 17.27
CA PRO A 226 4.69 7.64 18.63
C PRO A 226 3.33 6.96 18.81
N LYS A 227 2.25 7.54 18.27
CA LYS A 227 0.89 6.97 18.36
C LYS A 227 0.73 5.65 17.59
N LEU A 228 1.39 5.54 16.43
CA LEU A 228 1.40 4.34 15.60
C LEU A 228 2.38 3.28 16.15
N ASP A 229 3.47 3.73 16.78
CA ASP A 229 4.47 2.87 17.43
C ASP A 229 3.87 2.16 18.65
N SER A 230 2.94 2.81 19.35
CA SER A 230 2.17 2.22 20.46
C SER A 230 0.93 1.45 20.03
N ALA A 231 0.60 1.43 18.74
CA ALA A 231 -0.61 0.76 18.25
C ALA A 231 -0.48 -0.77 18.33
N GLN A 232 -1.60 -1.46 18.48
CA GLN A 232 -1.61 -2.92 18.51
C GLN A 232 -1.06 -3.49 17.19
N VAL A 233 -0.23 -4.53 17.31
CA VAL A 233 0.35 -5.25 16.18
C VAL A 233 -0.47 -6.51 15.93
N TYR A 234 -1.01 -6.65 14.73
CA TYR A 234 -1.71 -7.84 14.27
C TYR A 234 -0.76 -8.64 13.40
N LYS A 235 -0.35 -9.82 13.89
CA LYS A 235 0.46 -10.78 13.13
C LYS A 235 -0.44 -11.61 12.21
N LEU A 236 -0.27 -11.45 10.90
CA LEU A 236 -1.08 -12.07 9.86
C LEU A 236 -0.37 -13.23 9.12
N GLY A 237 0.93 -13.46 9.38
CA GLY A 237 1.76 -14.42 8.64
C GLY A 237 2.23 -15.69 9.39
N GLU A 238 2.21 -15.72 10.73
CA GLU A 238 2.73 -16.88 11.52
C GLU A 238 1.72 -18.02 11.69
N GLN A 239 0.44 -17.70 11.63
CA GLN A 239 -0.57 -18.66 11.25
C GLN A 239 -0.86 -18.35 9.79
N GLN A 240 -1.22 -19.36 8.98
CA GLN A 240 -2.12 -19.11 7.84
C GLN A 240 -3.04 -17.99 8.29
N CYS A 241 -3.14 -16.84 7.63
CA CYS A 241 -4.40 -16.50 7.00
C CYS A 241 -5.75 -16.90 7.69
N SER A 242 -5.82 -17.10 9.02
CA SER A 242 -6.41 -18.35 9.56
C SER A 242 -7.91 -18.40 9.49
N VAL A 243 -8.51 -17.23 9.36
CA VAL A 243 -9.95 -17.07 9.11
C VAL A 243 -10.22 -16.05 7.98
N PHE A 244 -9.39 -15.02 7.81
CA PHE A 244 -9.69 -13.86 6.94
C PHE A 244 -9.14 -13.94 5.50
N LEU A 245 -8.37 -14.98 5.19
CA LEU A 245 -7.70 -15.18 3.90
C LEU A 245 -8.14 -16.50 3.23
N GLN A 246 -9.18 -17.15 3.76
CA GLN A 246 -9.81 -18.30 3.13
C GLN A 246 -10.69 -17.81 1.96
N LEU A 247 -10.45 -18.35 0.76
CA LEU A 247 -11.39 -18.26 -0.34
C LEU A 247 -12.68 -18.99 0.07
N GLY A 248 -13.72 -18.22 0.41
CA GLY A 248 -15.10 -18.69 0.39
C GLY A 248 -15.52 -19.61 1.55
N ILE A 249 -15.41 -19.16 2.79
CA ILE A 249 -16.35 -19.64 3.84
C ILE A 249 -17.10 -18.44 4.39
N ARG A 250 -18.29 -18.18 3.83
CA ARG A 250 -19.33 -17.39 4.47
C ARG A 250 -19.56 -17.96 5.88
N ARG A 251 -19.44 -17.14 6.91
CA ARG A 251 -20.24 -17.29 8.12
C ARG A 251 -21.23 -16.15 8.19
#